data_AF-A0A7T5RY29-F1
#
_entry.id   AF-A0A7T5RY29-F1
#
_cell.length_a   1.000
_cell.length_b   1.000
_cell.length_c   1.000
_cell.angle_alpha   90.00
_cell.angle_beta   90.00
_cell.angle_gamma   90.00
#
_symmetry.space_group_name_H-M   'P 1'
#
loop_
_entity.id
_entity.type
_entity.pdbx_description
1 polymer ?
#
loop_
_entity_poly.entity_id
_entity_poly.type
_entity_poly.pdbx_seq_one_letter_code
_entity_poly.pdbx_strand_id
1 'polypeptide(L)' 'MKTSEQRINNIIGQLEGVKKMLADGPQDCVSLIVQLKAVKSAMASLMEKIIADEFSYCLLDEKLSSQQKMEKIFKELINK' A
#
# COMPACT_ATOMS: atom_id res chain seq x y z
N MET A 1 -13.33 6.18 -11.70
CA MET A 1 -12.25 5.38 -11.07
C MET A 1 -11.92 6.01 -9.73
N LYS A 2 -11.65 5.24 -8.66
CA LYS A 2 -11.36 5.81 -7.32
C LYS A 2 -10.01 6.55 -7.29
N THR A 3 -9.95 7.70 -6.61
CA THR A 3 -8.70 8.44 -6.35
C THR A 3 -7.79 7.69 -5.37
N SER A 4 -6.50 8.06 -5.30
CA SER A 4 -5.55 7.49 -4.33
C SER A 4 -6.00 7.77 -2.89
N GLU A 5 -6.53 8.96 -2.61
CA GLU A 5 -7.13 9.31 -1.32
C GLU A 5 -8.33 8.41 -0.96
N GLN A 6 -9.27 8.21 -1.91
CA GLN A 6 -10.41 7.32 -1.70
C GLN A 6 -9.99 5.86 -1.45
N ARG A 7 -8.85 5.43 -2.01
CA ARG A 7 -8.28 4.10 -1.75
C ARG A 7 -7.68 4.02 -0.35
N ILE A 8 -6.94 5.05 0.07
CA ILE A 8 -6.41 5.17 1.44
C ILE A 8 -7.54 5.08 2.47
N ASN A 9 -8.63 5.83 2.27
CA ASN A 9 -9.79 5.78 3.17
C ASN A 9 -10.39 4.37 3.31
N ASN A 10 -10.44 3.58 2.22
CA ASN A 10 -10.88 2.19 2.30
C ASN A 10 -9.92 1.32 3.11
N ILE A 11 -8.60 1.48 2.90
CA ILE A 11 -7.56 0.72 3.62
C ILE A 11 -7.62 1.02 5.12
N ILE A 12 -7.80 2.30 5.50
CA ILE A 12 -8.00 2.71 6.89
C ILE A 12 -9.22 1.99 7.48
N GLY A 13 -10.35 1.96 6.76
CA GLY A 13 -11.54 1.23 7.19
C GLY A 13 -11.31 -0.27 7.38
N GLN A 14 -10.52 -0.91 6.50
CA GLN A 14 -10.13 -2.32 6.64
C GLN A 14 -9.28 -2.54 7.90
N LEU A 15 -8.30 -1.67 8.16
CA LEU A 15 -7.44 -1.73 9.34
C LEU A 15 -8.21 -1.51 10.65
N GLU A 16 -9.16 -0.59 10.68
CA GLU A 16 -10.06 -0.42 11.83
C GLU A 16 -10.92 -1.66 12.08
N GLY A 17 -11.36 -2.35 11.00
CA GLY A 17 -12.02 -3.65 11.11
C GLY A 17 -11.14 -4.71 11.76
N VAL A 18 -9.90 -4.86 11.27
CA VAL A 18 -8.89 -5.77 11.85
C VAL A 18 -8.63 -5.46 13.32
N LYS A 19 -8.51 -4.17 13.68
CA LYS A 19 -8.30 -3.72 15.06
C LYS A 19 -9.45 -4.13 15.98
N LYS A 20 -10.71 -4.01 15.52
CA LYS A 20 -11.88 -4.49 16.26
C LYS A 20 -11.86 -6.01 16.45
N MET A 21 -11.55 -6.77 15.40
CA MET A 21 -11.43 -8.24 15.48
C MET A 21 -10.39 -8.69 16.51
N LEU A 22 -9.28 -7.95 16.66
CA LEU A 22 -8.27 -8.23 17.68
C LEU A 22 -8.74 -7.89 19.10
N ALA A 23 -9.55 -6.85 19.26
CA ALA A 23 -10.07 -6.42 20.55
C ALA A 23 -11.19 -7.34 21.08
N ASP A 24 -12.01 -7.90 20.19
CA ASP A 24 -13.18 -8.72 20.53
C ASP A 24 -12.82 -10.14 21.00
N GLY A 25 -11.53 -10.51 21.04
CA GLY A 25 -11.06 -11.84 21.42
C GLY A 25 -11.00 -12.82 20.24
N PRO A 26 -10.74 -14.13 20.46
CA PRO A 26 -10.46 -15.07 19.38
C PRO A 26 -11.69 -15.36 18.51
N GLN A 27 -11.95 -14.48 17.54
CA GLN A 27 -12.73 -14.79 16.35
C GLN A 27 -11.85 -15.61 15.41
N ASP A 28 -12.48 -16.57 14.73
CA ASP A 28 -11.88 -17.46 13.73
C ASP A 28 -10.57 -16.93 13.12
N CYS A 29 -9.46 -17.58 13.48
CA CYS A 29 -8.11 -17.21 13.06
C CYS A 29 -8.00 -17.09 11.53
N VAL A 30 -8.75 -17.92 10.79
CA VAL A 30 -8.77 -17.88 9.34
C VAL A 30 -9.33 -16.55 8.84
N SER A 31 -10.45 -16.09 9.42
CA SER A 31 -11.08 -14.81 9.09
C SER A 31 -10.14 -13.62 9.32
N LEU A 32 -9.39 -13.59 10.44
CA LEU A 32 -8.41 -12.53 10.71
C LEU A 32 -7.30 -12.51 9.64
N ILE A 33 -6.76 -13.69 9.29
CA ILE A 33 -5.72 -13.82 8.27
C ILE A 33 -6.25 -13.37 6.89
N VAL A 34 -7.50 -13.70 6.56
CA VAL A 34 -8.15 -13.26 5.31
C VAL A 34 -8.26 -11.73 5.26
N GLN A 35 -8.68 -11.09 6.35
CA GLN A 35 -8.76 -9.61 6.41
C GLN A 35 -7.37 -8.96 6.27
N LEU A 36 -6.36 -9.49 6.95
CA LEU A 36 -4.97 -9.01 6.79
C LEU A 36 -4.46 -9.18 5.35
N LYS A 37 -4.78 -10.29 4.70
CA LYS A 37 -4.46 -10.50 3.27
C LYS A 37 -5.17 -9.48 2.37
N ALA A 38 -6.43 -9.15 2.67
CA ALA A 38 -7.17 -8.14 1.93
C ALA A 38 -6.53 -6.74 2.06
N VAL A 39 -6.14 -6.35 3.28
CA VAL A 39 -5.40 -5.10 3.53
C VAL A 39 -4.09 -5.08 2.74
N LYS A 40 -3.31 -6.17 2.79
CA LYS A 40 -2.05 -6.29 2.05
C LYS A 40 -2.24 -6.09 0.54
N SER A 41 -3.25 -6.74 -0.03
CA SER A 41 -3.56 -6.63 -1.46
C SER A 41 -4.02 -5.22 -1.84
N ALA A 42 -4.85 -4.59 -1.01
CA ALA A 42 -5.30 -3.21 -1.23
C ALA A 42 -4.13 -2.22 -1.19
N MET A 43 -3.18 -2.40 -0.26
CA MET A 43 -1.97 -1.59 -0.17
C MET A 43 -1.05 -1.76 -1.38
N ALA A 44 -0.82 -3.01 -1.82
CA ALA A 44 -0.03 -3.28 -3.02
C ALA A 44 -0.64 -2.60 -4.26
N SER A 45 -1.95 -2.72 -4.46
CA SER A 45 -2.65 -2.06 -5.56
C SER A 45 -2.58 -0.52 -5.49
N LEU A 46 -2.63 0.06 -4.28
CA LEU A 46 -2.45 1.49 -4.10
C LEU A 46 -1.02 1.92 -4.46
N MET A 47 -0.02 1.16 -4.01
CA MET A 47 1.39 1.43 -4.30
C MET A 47 1.67 1.40 -5.80
N GLU A 48 1.20 0.36 -6.51
CA GLU A 48 1.31 0.27 -7.98
C GLU A 48 0.71 1.50 -8.67
N LYS A 49 -0.46 1.94 -8.21
CA LYS A 49 -1.12 3.12 -8.76
C LYS A 49 -0.35 4.41 -8.48
N ILE A 50 0.09 4.64 -7.24
CA ILE A 50 0.89 5.81 -6.89
C ILE A 50 2.17 5.84 -7.71
N ILE A 51 2.83 4.70 -7.88
CA ILE A 51 4.04 4.62 -8.70
C ILE A 51 3.72 4.98 -10.15
N ALA A 52 2.64 4.46 -10.71
CA ALA A 52 2.24 4.83 -12.07
C ALA A 52 1.90 6.32 -12.22
N ASP A 53 1.22 6.91 -11.24
CA ASP A 53 0.76 8.30 -11.27
C ASP A 53 1.89 9.30 -10.93
N GLU A 54 2.76 8.97 -9.98
CA GLU A 54 3.83 9.82 -9.44
C GLU A 54 5.21 9.52 -10.03
N PHE A 55 5.35 8.51 -10.91
CA PHE A 55 6.65 8.17 -11.53
C PHE A 55 7.30 9.39 -12.18
N SER A 56 6.47 10.17 -12.87
CA SER A 56 6.90 11.40 -13.55
C SER A 56 7.39 12.43 -12.53
N TYR A 57 6.69 12.61 -11.41
CA TYR A 57 7.04 13.57 -10.37
C TYR A 57 8.25 13.17 -9.54
N CYS A 58 8.38 11.88 -9.16
CA CYS A 58 9.55 11.37 -8.47
C CYS A 58 10.84 11.55 -9.28
N LEU A 59 10.76 11.50 -10.62
CA LEU A 59 11.90 11.71 -11.50
C LEU A 59 12.28 13.17 -11.73
N LEU A 60 11.49 14.15 -11.28
CA LEU A 60 11.79 15.59 -11.45
C LEU A 60 12.73 16.20 -10.40
N ASP A 61 13.06 15.50 -9.30
CA ASP A 61 14.05 15.98 -8.30
C ASP A 61 15.48 16.14 -8.87
N GLU A 62 15.95 17.36 -9.09
CA GLU A 62 17.24 17.62 -9.76
C GLU A 62 18.48 17.12 -8.99
N LYS A 63 18.33 16.64 -7.74
CA LYS A 63 19.46 16.21 -6.90
C LYS A 63 20.07 14.86 -7.28
N LEU A 64 19.36 14.00 -8.01
CA LEU A 64 19.81 12.66 -8.39
C LEU A 64 19.60 12.42 -9.87
N SER A 65 20.48 11.62 -10.50
CA SER A 65 20.23 11.20 -11.88
C SER A 65 18.98 10.31 -11.95
N SER A 66 18.28 10.32 -13.08
CA SER A 66 17.10 9.48 -13.30
C SER A 66 17.41 8.00 -13.05
N GLN A 67 18.62 7.54 -13.37
CA GLN A 67 19.07 6.17 -13.13
C GLN A 67 19.18 5.83 -11.63
N GLN A 68 19.75 6.73 -10.82
CA GLN A 68 19.88 6.52 -9.38
C GLN A 68 18.53 6.50 -8.67
N LYS A 69 17.57 7.31 -9.12
CA LYS A 69 16.20 7.32 -8.58
C LYS A 69 15.45 6.04 -8.91
N MET A 70 15.56 5.60 -10.17
CA MET A 70 15.00 4.33 -10.60
C MET A 70 15.52 3.18 -9.76
N GLU A 71 16.83 3.11 -9.52
CA GLU A 71 17.43 2.08 -8.69
C GLU A 71 16.89 2.09 -7.25
N LYS A 72 16.71 3.26 -6.64
CA LYS A 72 16.10 3.40 -5.31
C LYS A 72 14.65 2.91 -5.28
N ILE A 73 13.81 3.37 -6.22
CA ILE A 73 12.40 2.96 -6.28
C ILE A 73 12.30 1.44 -6.53
N PHE A 74 13.11 0.89 -7.42
CA PHE A 74 13.16 -0.55 -7.67
C PHE A 74 13.58 -1.36 -6.43
N LYS A 75 14.55 -0.86 -5.65
CA LYS A 75 14.95 -1.50 -4.38
C LYS A 75 13.80 -1.57 -3.38
N GLU A 76 13.02 -0.49 -3.23
CA GLU A 76 11.85 -0.46 -2.35
C GLU A 76 10.70 -1.36 -2.83
N LEU A 77 10.58 -1.57 -4.15
CA LEU A 77 9.54 -2.41 -4.75
C LEU A 77 9.83 -3.91 -4.70
N ILE A 78 11.11 -4.29 -4.89
CA ILE A 78 11.53 -5.69 -5.03
C ILE A 78 11.82 -6.33 -3.67
N ASN A 79 12.26 -5.56 -2.68
CA ASN A 79 12.55 -6.11 -1.35
C ASN A 79 11.24 -6.52 -0.66
N LYS A 80 11.08 -7.83 -0.50
CA LYS A 80 9.94 -8.52 0.11
C LYS A 80 10.21 -8.88 1.56
#